data_AF-A0A2W4KS77-F1
#
_entry.id   AF-A0A2W4KS77-F1
#
_cell.length_a   1.000
_cell.length_b   1.000
_cell.length_c   1.000
_cell.angle_alpha   90.00
_cell.angle_beta   90.00
_cell.angle_gamma   90.00
#
_symmetry.space_group_name_H-M   'P 1'
#
loop_
_entity.id
_entity.type
_entity.pdbx_description
1 polymer ?
#
loop_
_entity_poly.entity_id
_entity_poly.type
_entity_poly.pdbx_seq_one_letter_code
_entity_poly.pdbx_strand_id
1 'polypeptide(L)'
;MRWSRIRPVLALLVVLALLMTGCSSQQEGTPADTGSSGQAQQQVSITFWTAPNPTQEKFWREMAEAYMKEHPNVKIEVAPIPESPSSEAGILTALSSGTKLTASENIFVGFGAQLANNDAIVPLDTLPGFDELVQQRKMEGLIEGWRFPDGHIYIFPLYSNAMLYGWRMDILKELGYDQPPRTYSEVFELAEKLRATYKDKFLLARKVLIEPQNWWERWFDTFTLYYAASDGKPFLEGNQVVADEQAFTEVLRFYAELAKRGAILTRDVTDPFETGVAVWAPIGPWTLPYWQEKYPELKVGEQVVFTPPPGAGAGGPAGAGKTFAAATGGGCIPQSAGGGKKRAGDLP
;
A
#
# COMPACT_ATOMS: atom_id res chain seq x y z
N MET A 1 53.44 44.89 11.44
CA MET A 1 52.85 45.55 10.24
C MET A 1 51.52 44.84 9.99
N ARG A 2 50.32 45.26 10.40
CA ARG A 2 49.53 46.51 10.26
C ARG A 2 49.29 46.98 8.82
N TRP A 3 47.98 47.05 8.51
CA TRP A 3 47.27 47.87 7.49
C TRP A 3 47.14 47.27 6.08
N SER A 4 46.03 47.38 5.36
CA SER A 4 44.73 48.05 5.57
C SER A 4 43.74 47.62 4.47
N ARG A 5 42.44 47.74 4.76
CA ARG A 5 41.33 47.79 3.77
C ARG A 5 41.55 48.92 2.76
N ILE A 6 41.04 48.79 1.53
CA ILE A 6 40.36 49.82 0.69
C ILE A 6 39.79 49.14 -0.57
N ARG A 7 38.52 49.43 -0.89
CA ARG A 7 37.85 49.23 -2.20
C ARG A 7 37.84 50.58 -2.96
N PRO A 8 37.87 50.57 -4.30
CA PRO A 8 36.80 51.22 -5.07
C PRO A 8 36.37 50.35 -6.28
N VAL A 9 35.08 50.08 -6.52
CA VAL A 9 34.13 50.87 -7.34
C VAL A 9 34.71 51.30 -8.70
N LEU A 10 34.41 50.55 -9.77
CA LEU A 10 34.10 51.05 -11.14
C LEU A 10 33.90 49.84 -12.09
N ALA A 11 32.68 49.64 -12.61
CA ALA A 11 32.38 49.06 -13.93
C ALA A 11 30.88 48.75 -14.04
N LEU A 12 30.07 49.81 -14.11
CA LEU A 12 28.74 49.79 -14.72
C LEU A 12 28.89 50.51 -16.07
N LEU A 13 28.13 50.07 -17.08
CA LEU A 13 27.99 50.63 -18.45
C LEU A 13 28.92 50.05 -19.51
N VAL A 14 28.45 49.03 -20.23
CA VAL A 14 28.34 48.98 -21.71
C VAL A 14 27.60 47.67 -22.03
N VAL A 15 26.34 47.73 -22.48
CA VAL A 15 25.74 46.98 -23.61
C VAL A 15 24.30 47.48 -23.74
N LEU A 16 24.12 48.61 -24.43
CA LEU A 16 22.85 49.04 -25.01
C LEU A 16 23.19 49.65 -26.39
N ALA A 17 22.37 49.32 -27.37
CA ALA A 17 22.35 49.82 -28.76
C ALA A 17 23.17 49.02 -29.81
N LEU A 18 22.48 48.08 -30.46
CA LEU A 18 22.58 47.87 -31.90
C LEU A 18 21.16 47.77 -32.47
N LEU A 19 20.68 48.88 -33.03
CA LEU A 19 19.47 48.99 -33.85
C LEU A 19 19.88 49.01 -35.34
N MET A 20 19.15 48.23 -36.14
CA MET A 20 18.52 48.61 -37.44
C MET A 20 19.36 49.12 -38.62
N THR A 21 19.31 48.36 -39.73
CA THR A 21 19.12 48.79 -41.15
C THR A 21 18.93 47.51 -42.00
N GLY A 22 17.76 47.21 -42.61
CA GLY A 22 17.27 47.62 -43.96
C GLY A 22 17.47 46.46 -44.96
N CYS A 23 16.64 46.06 -45.94
CA CYS A 23 15.45 46.56 -46.66
C CYS A 23 14.68 45.34 -47.26
N SER A 24 13.34 45.31 -47.26
CA SER A 24 12.40 45.50 -48.40
C SER A 24 12.55 44.59 -49.64
N SER A 25 11.56 43.73 -49.87
CA SER A 25 10.92 43.52 -51.18
C SER A 25 9.48 43.02 -51.00
N GLN A 26 8.58 43.61 -51.79
CA GLN A 26 7.12 43.48 -51.75
C GLN A 26 6.69 42.73 -53.01
N GLN A 27 5.83 41.71 -52.89
CA GLN A 27 5.10 41.14 -54.02
C GLN A 27 3.71 40.65 -53.57
N GLU A 28 2.69 41.30 -54.10
CA GLU A 28 1.25 40.96 -54.13
C GLU A 28 1.07 39.52 -54.68
N GLY A 29 0.10 38.65 -54.37
CA GLY A 29 -1.23 38.74 -53.76
C GLY A 29 -2.18 37.83 -54.57
N THR A 30 -2.68 36.72 -54.01
CA THR A 30 -3.93 35.99 -54.39
C THR A 30 -4.25 34.92 -53.32
N PRO A 31 -5.50 34.43 -53.16
CA PRO A 31 -6.26 34.60 -51.93
C PRO A 31 -6.48 33.32 -51.12
N ALA A 32 -6.89 33.56 -49.87
CA ALA A 32 -7.46 32.68 -48.86
C ALA A 32 -7.92 31.27 -49.29
N ASP A 33 -7.32 30.27 -48.64
CA ASP A 33 -8.04 29.05 -48.27
C ASP A 33 -8.27 29.12 -46.75
N THR A 34 -9.49 29.43 -46.36
CA THR A 34 -9.95 29.41 -44.97
C THR A 34 -10.06 27.97 -44.50
N GLY A 35 -8.91 27.35 -44.22
CA GLY A 35 -8.81 26.11 -43.47
C GLY A 35 -9.08 26.39 -41.99
N SER A 36 -10.22 25.90 -41.52
CA SER A 36 -10.64 25.84 -40.12
C SER A 36 -9.45 25.68 -39.17
N SER A 37 -9.18 26.70 -38.34
CA SER A 37 -8.32 26.58 -37.18
C SER A 37 -9.02 25.67 -36.16
N GLY A 38 -8.93 24.36 -36.39
CA GLY A 38 -9.12 23.38 -35.34
C GLY A 38 -8.13 23.76 -34.23
N GLN A 39 -8.66 24.14 -33.06
CA GLN A 39 -7.83 24.30 -31.87
C GLN A 39 -7.03 23.01 -31.73
N ALA A 40 -5.72 23.09 -31.96
CA ALA A 40 -4.84 21.97 -31.66
C ALA A 40 -5.01 21.70 -30.17
N GLN A 41 -5.73 20.63 -29.82
CA GLN A 41 -5.87 20.21 -28.43
C GLN A 41 -4.47 20.04 -27.87
N GLN A 42 -4.15 20.84 -26.85
CA GLN A 42 -2.86 20.80 -26.21
C GLN A 42 -2.55 19.36 -25.78
N GLN A 43 -1.40 18.84 -26.21
CA GLN A 43 -0.99 17.50 -25.84
C GLN A 43 -0.74 17.45 -24.33
N VAL A 44 -1.45 16.56 -23.64
CA VAL A 44 -1.30 16.33 -22.19
C VAL A 44 -0.40 15.13 -21.99
N SER A 45 0.71 15.29 -21.27
CA SER A 45 1.61 14.19 -20.92
C SER A 45 1.47 13.87 -19.43
N ILE A 46 1.22 12.61 -19.12
CA ILE A 46 1.05 12.07 -17.77
C ILE A 46 2.12 11.01 -17.55
N THR A 47 2.87 11.11 -16.48
CA THR A 47 3.75 10.04 -15.99
C THR A 47 3.10 9.41 -14.76
N PHE A 48 2.83 8.11 -14.83
CA PHE A 48 2.18 7.36 -13.77
C PHE A 48 3.11 6.25 -13.26
N TRP A 49 3.41 6.29 -11.97
CA TRP A 49 4.23 5.26 -11.32
C TRP A 49 3.40 4.20 -10.59
N THR A 50 3.62 2.94 -10.94
CA THR A 50 2.93 1.79 -10.34
C THR A 50 3.67 1.27 -9.12
N ALA A 51 2.99 0.49 -8.30
CA ALA A 51 3.68 -0.39 -7.36
C ALA A 51 4.70 -1.27 -8.12
N PRO A 52 5.81 -1.66 -7.48
CA PRO A 52 6.86 -2.49 -8.06
C PRO A 52 6.42 -3.97 -8.13
N ASN A 53 5.27 -4.20 -8.76
CA ASN A 53 4.62 -5.49 -8.93
C ASN A 53 4.26 -5.67 -10.41
N PRO A 54 4.79 -6.70 -11.10
CA PRO A 54 4.56 -6.90 -12.52
C PRO A 54 3.08 -7.03 -12.92
N THR A 55 2.25 -7.63 -12.08
CA THR A 55 0.81 -7.79 -12.34
C THR A 55 0.08 -6.45 -12.28
N GLN A 56 0.39 -5.61 -11.29
CA GLN A 56 -0.16 -4.25 -11.20
C GLN A 56 0.35 -3.36 -12.33
N GLU A 57 1.63 -3.45 -12.68
CA GLU A 57 2.19 -2.70 -13.81
C GLU A 57 1.45 -3.04 -15.10
N LYS A 58 1.25 -4.33 -15.38
CA LYS A 58 0.50 -4.79 -16.55
C LYS A 58 -0.92 -4.22 -16.58
N PHE A 59 -1.64 -4.29 -15.45
CA PHE A 59 -2.99 -3.73 -15.34
C PHE A 59 -3.03 -2.25 -15.69
N TRP A 60 -2.15 -1.44 -15.09
CA TRP A 60 -2.12 0.00 -15.34
C TRP A 60 -1.70 0.37 -16.76
N ARG A 61 -0.82 -0.41 -17.39
CA ARG A 61 -0.49 -0.26 -18.81
C ARG A 61 -1.71 -0.47 -19.70
N GLU A 62 -2.48 -1.54 -19.46
CA GLU A 62 -3.70 -1.83 -20.21
C GLU A 62 -4.76 -0.72 -20.03
N MET A 63 -4.92 -0.20 -18.81
CA MET A 63 -5.84 0.93 -18.54
C MET A 63 -5.39 2.22 -19.23
N ALA A 64 -4.10 2.53 -19.19
CA ALA A 64 -3.53 3.69 -19.87
C ALA A 64 -3.71 3.60 -21.39
N GLU A 65 -3.49 2.43 -21.98
CA GLU A 65 -3.71 2.19 -23.41
C GLU A 65 -5.17 2.35 -23.81
N ALA A 66 -6.12 1.86 -23.00
CA ALA A 66 -7.54 2.04 -23.24
C ALA A 66 -7.92 3.54 -23.20
N TYR A 67 -7.47 4.26 -22.18
CA TYR A 67 -7.73 5.70 -22.04
C TYR A 67 -7.15 6.51 -23.21
N MET A 68 -5.90 6.24 -23.62
CA MET A 68 -5.26 6.95 -24.73
C MET A 68 -5.96 6.70 -26.08
N LYS A 69 -6.64 5.57 -26.27
CA LYS A 69 -7.45 5.31 -27.49
C LYS A 69 -8.68 6.21 -27.56
N GLU A 70 -9.29 6.52 -26.43
CA GLU A 70 -10.47 7.40 -26.34
C GLU A 70 -10.09 8.89 -26.27
N HIS A 71 -8.87 9.20 -25.83
CA HIS A 71 -8.35 10.54 -25.63
C HIS A 71 -7.04 10.77 -26.41
N PRO A 72 -7.10 10.98 -27.74
CA PRO A 72 -5.90 11.03 -28.60
C PRO A 72 -4.95 12.19 -28.31
N ASN A 73 -5.40 13.20 -27.57
CA ASN A 73 -4.57 14.32 -27.11
C ASN A 73 -3.81 14.02 -25.79
N VAL A 74 -4.00 12.85 -25.18
CA VAL A 74 -3.36 12.45 -23.93
C VAL A 74 -2.30 11.36 -24.19
N LYS A 75 -1.14 11.50 -23.56
CA LYS A 75 -0.07 10.50 -23.52
C LYS A 75 0.20 10.10 -22.08
N ILE A 76 0.08 8.82 -21.76
CA ILE A 76 0.32 8.27 -20.42
C ILE A 76 1.53 7.33 -20.47
N GLU A 77 2.55 7.63 -19.70
CA GLU A 77 3.74 6.81 -19.53
C GLU A 77 3.67 6.09 -18.18
N VAL A 78 3.48 4.77 -18.23
CA VAL A 78 3.41 3.90 -17.05
C VAL A 78 4.76 3.24 -16.81
N ALA A 79 5.25 3.26 -15.58
CA ALA A 79 6.46 2.57 -15.14
C ALA A 79 6.37 2.18 -13.65
N PRO A 80 7.04 1.13 -13.18
CA PRO A 80 7.10 0.84 -11.75
C PRO A 80 7.96 1.87 -11.01
N ILE A 81 7.64 2.12 -9.74
CA ILE A 81 8.50 2.94 -8.85
C ILE A 81 9.89 2.28 -8.76
N PRO A 82 10.99 3.02 -8.96
CA PRO A 82 12.33 2.51 -8.70
C PRO A 82 12.52 2.19 -7.21
N GLU A 83 12.83 0.94 -6.88
CA GLU A 83 13.09 0.51 -5.50
C GLU A 83 14.58 0.43 -5.19
N SER A 84 15.15 1.48 -4.62
CA SER A 84 16.48 1.41 -4.01
C SER A 84 16.69 2.54 -3.00
N PRO A 85 16.73 2.25 -1.68
CA PRO A 85 16.45 0.98 -1.01
C PRO A 85 14.95 0.64 -0.87
N SER A 86 14.05 1.57 -1.19
CA SER A 86 12.59 1.38 -1.09
C SER A 86 11.85 2.22 -2.14
N SER A 87 10.57 1.94 -2.34
CA SER A 87 9.70 2.76 -3.21
C SER A 87 9.55 4.21 -2.71
N GLU A 88 9.49 4.44 -1.39
CA GLU A 88 9.51 5.79 -0.80
C GLU A 88 10.79 6.56 -1.18
N ALA A 89 11.95 5.91 -1.08
CA ALA A 89 13.22 6.51 -1.46
C ALA A 89 13.27 6.84 -2.96
N GLY A 90 12.69 5.99 -3.81
CA GLY A 90 12.52 6.25 -5.24
C GLY A 90 11.71 7.50 -5.52
N ILE A 91 10.57 7.66 -4.83
CA ILE A 91 9.70 8.85 -4.97
C ILE A 91 10.41 10.12 -4.47
N LEU A 92 11.03 10.08 -3.29
CA LEU A 92 11.78 11.24 -2.76
C LEU A 92 12.94 11.64 -3.67
N THR A 93 13.62 10.67 -4.27
CA THR A 93 14.69 10.91 -5.25
C THR A 93 14.14 11.56 -6.51
N ALA A 94 13.01 11.10 -7.04
CA ALA A 94 12.34 11.73 -8.18
C ALA A 94 11.95 13.18 -7.90
N LEU A 95 11.34 13.44 -6.74
CA LEU A 95 10.93 14.79 -6.34
C LEU A 95 12.14 15.73 -6.21
N SER A 96 13.21 15.28 -5.55
CA SER A 96 14.42 16.09 -5.38
C SER A 96 15.22 16.31 -6.67
N SER A 97 15.16 15.38 -7.64
CA SER A 97 15.82 15.51 -8.94
C SER A 97 15.03 16.32 -9.97
N GLY A 98 13.81 16.78 -9.63
CA GLY A 98 12.94 17.49 -10.56
C GLY A 98 12.36 16.59 -11.65
N THR A 99 12.27 15.27 -11.40
CA THR A 99 11.59 14.33 -12.28
C THR A 99 10.13 14.74 -12.41
N LYS A 100 9.64 14.90 -13.64
CA LYS A 100 8.23 15.19 -13.90
C LYS A 100 7.40 13.94 -13.64
N LEU A 101 6.97 13.75 -12.40
CA LEU A 101 6.03 12.72 -11.97
C LEU A 101 4.64 13.36 -11.82
N THR A 102 3.63 12.84 -12.53
CA THR A 102 2.26 13.36 -12.42
C THR A 102 1.49 12.70 -11.28
N ALA A 103 1.59 11.38 -11.16
CA ALA A 103 0.93 10.62 -10.10
C ALA A 103 1.62 9.27 -9.86
N SER A 104 1.42 8.70 -8.68
CA SER A 104 1.83 7.33 -8.36
C SER A 104 0.77 6.64 -7.49
N GLU A 105 0.67 5.32 -7.60
CA GLU A 105 0.05 4.51 -6.55
C GLU A 105 1.09 4.15 -5.46
N ASN A 106 0.76 3.19 -4.60
CA ASN A 106 1.65 2.67 -3.55
C ASN A 106 2.09 3.72 -2.50
N ILE A 107 1.26 4.75 -2.28
CA ILE A 107 1.43 5.73 -1.20
C ILE A 107 0.55 5.29 -0.03
N PHE A 108 1.16 4.92 1.10
CA PHE A 108 0.41 4.70 2.34
C PHE A 108 0.27 6.01 3.11
N VAL A 109 -0.71 6.07 4.03
CA VAL A 109 -1.11 7.30 4.75
C VAL A 109 0.05 8.01 5.44
N GLY A 110 0.97 7.28 6.08
CA GLY A 110 2.10 7.88 6.78
C GLY A 110 3.12 8.56 5.85
N PHE A 111 3.43 7.96 4.70
CA PHE A 111 4.28 8.61 3.70
C PHE A 111 3.55 9.76 3.00
N GLY A 112 2.26 9.59 2.69
CA GLY A 112 1.43 10.69 2.18
C GLY A 112 1.39 11.90 3.12
N ALA A 113 1.36 11.68 4.44
CA ALA A 113 1.42 12.77 5.43
C ALA A 113 2.73 13.54 5.35
N GLN A 114 3.85 12.82 5.18
CA GLN A 114 5.15 13.46 4.99
C GLN A 114 5.17 14.26 3.69
N LEU A 115 4.63 13.73 2.59
CA LEU A 115 4.58 14.44 1.31
C LEU A 115 3.66 15.68 1.38
N ALA A 116 2.48 15.56 1.98
CA ALA A 116 1.53 16.67 2.14
C ALA A 116 2.12 17.78 3.02
N ASN A 117 2.75 17.44 4.15
CA ASN A 117 3.41 18.41 5.03
C ASN A 117 4.58 19.15 4.37
N ASN A 118 5.13 18.61 3.28
CA ASN A 118 6.21 19.22 2.50
C ASN A 118 5.70 19.86 1.19
N ASP A 119 4.39 20.03 1.03
CA ASP A 119 3.75 20.55 -0.19
C ASP A 119 4.15 19.77 -1.47
N ALA A 120 4.51 18.50 -1.33
CA ALA A 120 5.00 17.65 -2.43
C ALA A 120 3.86 16.95 -3.20
N ILE A 121 2.64 16.97 -2.64
CA ILE A 121 1.42 16.42 -3.25
C ILE A 121 0.26 17.40 -3.04
N VAL A 122 -0.74 17.31 -3.91
CA VAL A 122 -1.89 18.22 -3.94
C VAL A 122 -3.14 17.58 -3.31
N PRO A 123 -4.06 18.37 -2.74
CA PRO A 123 -5.31 17.86 -2.20
C PRO A 123 -6.22 17.40 -3.35
N LEU A 124 -6.41 16.09 -3.47
CA LEU A 124 -7.14 15.48 -4.58
C LEU A 124 -8.64 15.84 -4.57
N ASP A 125 -9.19 16.09 -3.38
CA ASP A 125 -10.56 16.55 -3.17
C ASP A 125 -10.86 17.92 -3.80
N THR A 126 -9.82 18.68 -4.17
CA THR A 126 -9.98 19.95 -4.88
C THR A 126 -10.01 19.81 -6.40
N LEU A 127 -9.72 18.63 -6.93
CA LEU A 127 -9.66 18.38 -8.37
C LEU A 127 -11.07 18.17 -8.95
N PRO A 128 -11.34 18.68 -10.18
CA PRO A 128 -12.60 18.41 -10.86
C PRO A 128 -12.86 16.90 -11.01
N GLY A 129 -14.09 16.48 -10.72
CA GLY A 129 -14.52 15.08 -10.85
C GLY A 129 -14.19 14.20 -9.65
N PHE A 130 -13.57 14.71 -8.58
CA PHE A 130 -13.29 13.92 -7.38
C PHE A 130 -14.55 13.32 -6.75
N ASP A 131 -15.55 14.15 -6.46
CA ASP A 131 -16.81 13.69 -5.84
C ASP A 131 -17.55 12.69 -6.73
N GLU A 132 -17.55 12.92 -8.05
CA GLU A 132 -18.13 12.00 -9.02
C GLU A 132 -17.40 10.65 -8.99
N LEU A 133 -16.07 10.65 -8.95
CA LEU A 133 -15.26 9.43 -8.85
C LEU A 133 -15.56 8.67 -7.55
N VAL A 134 -15.65 9.37 -6.42
CA VAL A 134 -16.02 8.77 -5.12
C VAL A 134 -17.40 8.10 -5.21
N GLN A 135 -18.38 8.79 -5.78
CA GLN A 135 -19.75 8.29 -5.94
C GLN A 135 -19.81 7.08 -6.89
N GLN A 136 -19.15 7.16 -8.06
CA GLN A 136 -19.11 6.09 -9.03
C GLN A 136 -18.47 4.82 -8.45
N ARG A 137 -17.46 4.97 -7.59
CA ARG A 137 -16.83 3.84 -6.87
C ARG A 137 -17.57 3.44 -5.59
N LYS A 138 -18.62 4.15 -5.18
CA LYS A 138 -19.39 3.90 -3.95
C LYS A 138 -18.51 3.89 -2.70
N MET A 139 -17.60 4.87 -2.61
CA MET A 139 -16.55 4.94 -1.61
C MET A 139 -16.78 6.02 -0.54
N GLU A 140 -17.97 6.63 -0.47
CA GLU A 140 -18.28 7.75 0.41
C GLU A 140 -17.98 7.43 1.88
N GLY A 141 -18.31 6.23 2.35
CA GLY A 141 -18.02 5.81 3.73
C GLY A 141 -16.55 5.47 3.99
N LEU A 142 -15.80 5.09 2.94
CA LEU A 142 -14.40 4.67 3.06
C LEU A 142 -13.46 5.87 2.97
N ILE A 143 -13.74 6.80 2.05
CA ILE A 143 -12.86 7.93 1.74
C ILE A 143 -12.67 8.87 2.95
N GLU A 144 -13.66 8.96 3.84
CA GLU A 144 -13.56 9.74 5.07
C GLU A 144 -12.46 9.25 6.01
N GLY A 145 -12.18 7.94 6.03
CA GLY A 145 -11.08 7.36 6.80
C GLY A 145 -9.69 7.75 6.29
N TRP A 146 -9.61 8.39 5.12
CA TRP A 146 -8.38 8.84 4.48
C TRP A 146 -8.19 10.36 4.55
N ARG A 147 -9.08 11.06 5.27
CA ARG A 147 -8.99 12.50 5.48
C ARG A 147 -7.83 12.84 6.42
N PHE A 148 -6.99 13.77 6.00
CA PHE A 148 -5.84 14.25 6.75
C PHE A 148 -6.28 15.28 7.81
N PRO A 149 -5.44 15.58 8.82
CA PRO A 149 -5.79 16.49 9.90
C PRO A 149 -6.16 17.93 9.46
N ASP A 150 -5.68 18.36 8.30
CA ASP A 150 -6.01 19.65 7.68
C ASP A 150 -7.37 19.65 6.96
N GLY A 151 -8.04 18.51 6.91
CA GLY A 151 -9.35 18.33 6.30
C GLY A 151 -9.31 17.89 4.84
N HIS A 152 -8.14 17.73 4.22
CA HIS A 152 -8.03 17.35 2.80
C HIS A 152 -7.81 15.85 2.59
N ILE A 153 -7.99 15.39 1.35
CA ILE A 153 -7.72 14.01 0.94
C ILE A 153 -6.60 14.03 -0.11
N TYR A 154 -5.42 13.57 0.30
CA TYR A 154 -4.22 13.56 -0.55
C TYR A 154 -3.99 12.21 -1.26
N ILE A 155 -4.68 11.16 -0.81
CA ILE A 155 -4.54 9.80 -1.35
C ILE A 155 -5.92 9.30 -1.70
N PHE A 156 -6.10 8.84 -2.94
CA PHE A 156 -7.29 8.12 -3.34
C PHE A 156 -7.05 6.61 -3.16
N PRO A 157 -7.77 5.92 -2.26
CA PRO A 157 -7.53 4.52 -1.96
C PRO A 157 -7.96 3.61 -3.11
N LEU A 158 -6.98 3.02 -3.80
CA LEU A 158 -7.21 2.10 -4.92
C LEU A 158 -7.58 0.69 -4.45
N TYR A 159 -6.97 0.25 -3.35
CA TYR A 159 -7.21 -1.04 -2.71
C TYR A 159 -7.07 -0.92 -1.19
N SER A 160 -7.80 -1.76 -0.47
CA SER A 160 -7.64 -1.96 0.97
C SER A 160 -7.59 -3.46 1.24
N ASN A 161 -6.42 -3.93 1.69
CA ASN A 161 -6.15 -5.34 1.84
C ASN A 161 -6.26 -5.73 3.31
N ALA A 162 -7.33 -6.45 3.65
CA ALA A 162 -7.45 -7.09 4.95
C ALA A 162 -6.37 -8.18 5.09
N MET A 163 -5.49 -8.01 6.07
CA MET A 163 -4.56 -9.06 6.47
C MET A 163 -5.31 -10.08 7.33
N LEU A 164 -5.24 -11.34 6.92
CA LEU A 164 -5.73 -12.48 7.67
C LEU A 164 -4.56 -13.37 8.08
N TYR A 165 -4.84 -14.40 8.85
CA TYR A 165 -3.90 -15.46 9.13
C TYR A 165 -4.31 -16.76 8.47
N GLY A 166 -3.38 -17.36 7.73
CA GLY A 166 -3.52 -18.68 7.17
C GLY A 166 -3.11 -19.77 8.15
N TRP A 167 -3.85 -20.87 8.10
CA TRP A 167 -3.62 -22.06 8.90
C TRP A 167 -3.53 -23.30 8.01
N ARG A 168 -2.48 -24.10 8.19
CA ARG A 168 -2.30 -25.40 7.51
C ARG A 168 -3.21 -26.46 8.13
N MET A 169 -4.47 -26.48 7.69
CA MET A 169 -5.49 -27.40 8.21
C MET A 169 -5.20 -28.86 7.93
N ASP A 170 -4.48 -29.17 6.85
CA ASP A 170 -3.95 -30.50 6.59
C ASP A 170 -3.02 -30.98 7.71
N ILE A 171 -2.13 -30.13 8.21
CA ILE A 171 -1.23 -30.46 9.34
C ILE A 171 -1.97 -30.40 10.69
N LEU A 172 -2.85 -29.41 10.88
CA LEU A 172 -3.61 -29.24 12.14
C LEU A 172 -4.54 -30.44 12.40
N LYS A 173 -5.13 -31.04 11.36
CA LYS A 173 -5.96 -32.26 11.50
C LYS A 173 -5.18 -33.46 12.02
N GLU A 174 -3.91 -33.63 11.63
CA GLU A 174 -3.03 -34.68 12.18
C GLU A 174 -2.78 -34.48 13.69
N LEU A 175 -2.85 -33.23 14.14
CA LEU A 175 -2.80 -32.85 15.55
C LEU A 175 -4.19 -32.87 16.22
N GLY A 176 -5.24 -33.33 15.56
CA GLY A 176 -6.59 -33.43 16.11
C GLY A 176 -7.34 -32.10 16.24
N TYR A 177 -7.00 -31.10 15.42
CA TYR A 177 -7.75 -29.84 15.32
C TYR A 177 -8.64 -29.84 14.08
N ASP A 178 -9.95 -29.76 14.28
CA ASP A 178 -10.94 -29.61 13.20
C ASP A 178 -11.13 -28.15 12.77
N GLN A 179 -10.68 -27.20 13.59
CA GLN A 179 -10.74 -25.76 13.35
C GLN A 179 -9.45 -25.08 13.84
N PRO A 180 -9.04 -23.95 13.25
CA PRO A 180 -7.94 -23.16 13.77
C PRO A 180 -8.23 -22.59 15.16
N PRO A 181 -7.20 -22.41 16.01
CA PRO A 181 -7.34 -21.74 17.30
C PRO A 181 -7.77 -20.27 17.11
N ARG A 182 -8.53 -19.73 18.07
CA ARG A 182 -9.10 -18.38 18.05
C ARG A 182 -8.61 -17.50 19.18
N THR A 183 -8.04 -18.08 20.22
CA THR A 183 -7.46 -17.35 21.36
C THR A 183 -5.96 -17.59 21.48
N TYR A 184 -5.24 -16.67 22.13
CA TYR A 184 -3.81 -16.84 22.41
C TYR A 184 -3.53 -18.14 23.18
N SER A 185 -4.37 -18.49 24.16
CA SER A 185 -4.23 -19.74 24.91
C SER A 185 -4.32 -20.99 24.02
N GLU A 186 -5.32 -21.05 23.14
CA GLU A 186 -5.46 -22.17 22.19
C GLU A 186 -4.29 -22.23 21.20
N VAL A 187 -3.75 -21.08 20.81
CA VAL A 187 -2.54 -21.03 19.96
C VAL A 187 -1.32 -21.55 20.71
N PHE A 188 -1.19 -21.27 22.02
CA PHE A 188 -0.11 -21.84 22.83
C PHE A 188 -0.22 -23.35 22.99
N GLU A 189 -1.43 -23.87 23.21
CA GLU A 189 -1.68 -25.32 23.26
C GLU A 189 -1.34 -26.00 21.93
N LEU A 190 -1.75 -25.40 20.80
CA LEU A 190 -1.37 -25.88 19.48
C LEU A 190 0.16 -25.88 19.30
N ALA A 191 0.83 -24.80 19.72
CA ALA A 191 2.27 -24.68 19.62
C ALA A 191 3.00 -25.79 20.42
N GLU A 192 2.55 -26.09 21.63
CA GLU A 192 3.10 -27.16 22.45
C GLU A 192 2.90 -28.53 21.79
N LYS A 193 1.68 -28.82 21.32
CA LYS A 193 1.36 -30.09 20.66
C LYS A 193 2.15 -30.26 19.35
N LEU A 194 2.25 -29.20 18.56
CA LEU A 194 3.03 -29.19 17.31
C LEU A 194 4.50 -29.51 17.58
N ARG A 195 5.12 -28.88 18.59
CA ARG A 195 6.55 -29.08 18.93
C ARG A 195 6.83 -30.42 19.62
N ALA A 196 5.83 -30.99 20.30
CA ALA A 196 5.91 -32.35 20.83
C ALA A 196 5.92 -33.38 19.70
N THR A 197 5.03 -33.22 18.70
CA THR A 197 4.87 -34.17 17.58
C THR A 197 5.95 -34.02 16.50
N TYR A 198 6.25 -32.80 16.08
CA TYR A 198 7.15 -32.52 14.96
C TYR A 198 8.37 -31.70 15.41
N LYS A 199 9.57 -32.15 15.05
CA LYS A 199 10.82 -31.46 15.39
C LYS A 199 11.18 -30.36 14.39
N ASP A 200 10.71 -30.48 13.16
CA ASP A 200 10.99 -29.63 12.00
C ASP A 200 9.87 -28.64 11.66
N LYS A 201 8.69 -28.75 12.31
CA LYS A 201 7.56 -27.82 12.13
C LYS A 201 7.44 -26.80 13.26
N PHE A 202 7.03 -25.60 12.91
CA PHE A 202 6.93 -24.44 13.79
C PHE A 202 5.54 -23.81 13.65
N LEU A 203 5.10 -23.10 14.68
CA LEU A 203 3.87 -22.33 14.56
C LEU A 203 4.10 -21.25 13.49
N LEU A 204 5.14 -20.44 13.68
CA LEU A 204 5.51 -19.33 12.82
C LEU A 204 6.96 -19.48 12.36
N ALA A 205 7.24 -19.23 11.08
CA ALA A 205 8.61 -19.14 10.58
C ALA A 205 8.80 -17.88 9.74
N ARG A 206 9.45 -16.86 10.30
CA ARG A 206 9.68 -15.55 9.68
C ARG A 206 10.98 -14.94 10.23
N LYS A 207 12.03 -14.89 9.40
CA LYS A 207 13.29 -14.21 9.75
C LYS A 207 13.10 -12.71 9.96
N VAL A 208 12.20 -12.08 9.20
CA VAL A 208 11.90 -10.65 9.28
C VAL A 208 11.45 -10.15 10.67
N LEU A 209 11.11 -11.05 11.59
CA LEU A 209 10.83 -10.72 12.99
C LEU A 209 12.04 -10.16 13.75
N ILE A 210 13.27 -10.46 13.30
CA ILE A 210 14.51 -10.00 13.93
C ILE A 210 15.28 -8.98 13.06
N GLU A 211 14.63 -8.45 12.03
CA GLU A 211 15.21 -7.52 11.07
C GLU A 211 14.54 -6.14 11.22
N PRO A 212 15.01 -5.29 12.17
CA PRO A 212 14.39 -4.01 12.46
C PRO A 212 14.44 -3.03 11.28
N GLN A 213 15.38 -3.21 10.36
CA GLN A 213 15.46 -2.43 9.11
C GLN A 213 14.23 -2.62 8.22
N ASN A 214 13.56 -3.77 8.31
CA ASN A 214 12.32 -4.08 7.62
C ASN A 214 11.13 -3.66 8.49
N TRP A 215 11.09 -2.38 8.87
CA TRP A 215 10.13 -1.87 9.84
C TRP A 215 8.67 -1.99 9.36
N TRP A 216 8.41 -1.98 8.04
CA TRP A 216 7.07 -2.15 7.47
C TRP A 216 6.49 -3.55 7.75
N GLU A 217 7.34 -4.55 8.01
CA GLU A 217 6.91 -5.89 8.38
C GLU A 217 6.12 -5.92 9.69
N ARG A 218 6.24 -4.87 10.51
CA ARG A 218 5.44 -4.68 11.73
C ARG A 218 3.95 -4.58 11.44
N TRP A 219 3.56 -4.15 10.24
CA TRP A 219 2.17 -4.19 9.78
C TRP A 219 1.63 -5.62 9.70
N PHE A 220 2.46 -6.61 9.39
CA PHE A 220 2.08 -8.01 9.17
C PHE A 220 2.38 -8.94 10.36
N ASP A 221 2.95 -8.41 11.44
CA ASP A 221 3.06 -9.10 12.74
C ASP A 221 2.34 -8.32 13.85
N THR A 222 3.02 -7.34 14.42
CA THR A 222 2.69 -6.72 15.69
C THR A 222 1.44 -5.88 15.58
N PHE A 223 1.33 -5.02 14.56
CA PHE A 223 0.18 -4.13 14.41
C PHE A 223 -1.09 -4.87 14.03
N THR A 224 -1.00 -5.94 13.24
CA THR A 224 -2.17 -6.78 12.92
C THR A 224 -2.76 -7.40 14.20
N LEU A 225 -1.92 -7.92 15.11
CA LEU A 225 -2.39 -8.45 16.39
C LEU A 225 -2.84 -7.34 17.35
N TYR A 226 -2.13 -6.21 17.38
CA TYR A 226 -2.48 -5.09 18.24
C TYR A 226 -3.85 -4.51 17.91
N TYR A 227 -4.17 -4.29 16.64
CA TYR A 227 -5.49 -3.77 16.27
C TYR A 227 -6.62 -4.76 16.57
N ALA A 228 -6.36 -6.06 16.48
CA ALA A 228 -7.32 -7.06 16.93
C ALA A 228 -7.51 -7.04 18.46
N ALA A 229 -6.42 -6.93 19.23
CA ALA A 229 -6.45 -6.92 20.69
C ALA A 229 -7.04 -5.63 21.28
N SER A 230 -6.86 -4.50 20.59
CA SER A 230 -7.28 -3.17 21.03
C SER A 230 -8.64 -2.72 20.48
N ASP A 231 -9.36 -3.58 19.75
CA ASP A 231 -10.57 -3.24 18.98
C ASP A 231 -10.36 -2.04 18.01
N GLY A 232 -9.18 -2.01 17.39
CA GLY A 232 -8.81 -1.03 16.37
C GLY A 232 -8.40 0.33 16.92
N LYS A 233 -8.09 0.47 18.22
CA LYS A 233 -7.56 1.74 18.75
C LYS A 233 -6.28 2.13 18.02
N PRO A 234 -6.13 3.41 17.61
CA PRO A 234 -4.93 3.87 16.94
C PRO A 234 -3.68 3.62 17.80
N PHE A 235 -2.54 3.34 17.16
CA PHE A 235 -1.26 3.31 17.87
C PHE A 235 -0.66 4.73 17.99
N LEU A 236 -0.87 5.56 16.97
CA LEU A 236 -0.44 6.94 16.91
C LEU A 236 -1.61 7.87 16.56
N GLU A 237 -1.61 9.06 17.13
CA GLU A 237 -2.41 10.21 16.70
C GLU A 237 -1.45 11.38 16.45
N GLY A 238 -1.31 11.78 15.18
CA GLY A 238 -0.26 12.71 14.78
C GLY A 238 1.12 12.19 15.20
N ASN A 239 1.83 12.97 16.03
CA ASN A 239 3.15 12.62 16.55
C ASN A 239 3.12 12.04 17.98
N GLN A 240 1.94 11.70 18.51
CA GLN A 240 1.78 11.15 19.85
C GLN A 240 1.46 9.66 19.82
N VAL A 241 2.10 8.89 20.70
CA VAL A 241 1.73 7.50 20.94
C VAL A 241 0.50 7.48 21.84
N VAL A 242 -0.60 6.96 21.30
CA VAL A 242 -1.90 6.83 22.01
C VAL A 242 -2.30 5.36 22.19
N ALA A 243 -1.34 4.45 21.99
CA ALA A 243 -1.58 3.03 21.98
C ALA A 243 -2.20 2.51 23.29
N ASP A 244 -3.07 1.51 23.17
CA ASP A 244 -3.56 0.75 24.32
C ASP A 244 -2.42 -0.10 24.89
N GLU A 245 -1.88 0.32 26.04
CA GLU A 245 -0.73 -0.30 26.69
C GLU A 245 -0.99 -1.77 27.04
N GLN A 246 -2.22 -2.10 27.47
CA GLN A 246 -2.58 -3.46 27.83
C GLN A 246 -2.59 -4.35 26.58
N ALA A 247 -3.29 -3.93 25.53
CA ALA A 247 -3.38 -4.69 24.28
C ALA A 247 -1.99 -4.88 23.65
N PHE A 248 -1.15 -3.85 23.63
CA PHE A 248 0.21 -3.94 23.10
C PHE A 248 1.08 -4.89 23.94
N THR A 249 0.98 -4.82 25.27
CA THR A 249 1.70 -5.73 26.17
C THR A 249 1.28 -7.19 25.98
N GLU A 250 -0.01 -7.46 25.74
CA GLU A 250 -0.53 -8.79 25.45
C GLU A 250 0.04 -9.37 24.15
N VAL A 251 0.17 -8.56 23.10
CA VAL A 251 0.82 -8.98 21.83
C VAL A 251 2.29 -9.32 22.03
N LEU A 252 3.03 -8.49 22.78
CA LEU A 252 4.44 -8.77 23.09
C LEU A 252 4.58 -10.05 23.91
N ARG A 253 3.70 -10.25 24.89
CA ARG A 253 3.65 -11.47 25.70
C ARG A 253 3.33 -12.69 24.84
N PHE A 254 2.43 -12.58 23.87
CA PHE A 254 2.10 -13.65 22.93
C PHE A 254 3.34 -14.13 22.17
N TYR A 255 4.11 -13.21 21.58
CA TYR A 255 5.37 -13.58 20.92
C TYR A 255 6.41 -14.18 21.89
N ALA A 256 6.53 -13.62 23.09
CA ALA A 256 7.46 -14.15 24.10
C ALA A 256 7.11 -15.59 24.52
N GLU A 257 5.82 -15.88 24.72
CA GLU A 257 5.34 -17.22 25.10
C GLU A 257 5.52 -18.24 23.98
N LEU A 258 5.34 -17.84 22.72
CA LEU A 258 5.65 -18.69 21.56
C LEU A 258 7.15 -18.96 21.41
N ALA A 259 7.98 -17.95 21.65
CA ALA A 259 9.44 -18.09 21.61
C ALA A 259 9.94 -19.05 22.70
N LYS A 260 9.44 -18.94 23.94
CA LYS A 260 9.75 -19.87 25.05
C LYS A 260 9.43 -21.33 24.72
N ARG A 261 8.40 -21.56 23.92
CA ARG A 261 7.99 -22.90 23.44
C ARG A 261 8.81 -23.41 22.27
N GLY A 262 9.76 -22.62 21.76
CA GLY A 262 10.50 -22.95 20.54
C GLY A 262 9.61 -23.05 19.30
N ALA A 263 8.47 -22.35 19.31
CA ALA A 263 7.46 -22.41 18.25
C ALA A 263 7.65 -21.37 17.15
N ILE A 264 8.60 -20.44 17.33
CA ILE A 264 8.98 -19.44 16.33
C ILE A 264 10.32 -19.82 15.72
N LEU A 265 10.38 -19.76 14.39
CA LEU A 265 11.60 -19.91 13.63
C LEU A 265 11.99 -18.59 12.96
N THR A 266 13.20 -18.09 13.24
CA THR A 266 13.70 -16.81 12.72
C THR A 266 14.95 -16.99 11.85
N ARG A 267 15.02 -18.09 11.09
CA ARG A 267 16.09 -18.36 10.10
C ARG A 267 15.51 -18.30 8.69
N ASP A 268 16.38 -18.18 7.69
CA ASP A 268 15.98 -18.25 6.28
C ASP A 268 15.36 -19.62 5.97
N VAL A 269 14.13 -19.59 5.49
CA VAL A 269 13.40 -20.72 4.94
C VAL A 269 12.59 -20.20 3.77
N THR A 270 12.72 -20.83 2.62
CA THR A 270 11.95 -20.49 1.42
C THR A 270 10.51 -20.98 1.60
N ASP A 271 9.54 -20.07 1.47
CA ASP A 271 8.11 -20.37 1.47
C ASP A 271 7.68 -21.31 2.62
N PRO A 272 7.94 -20.94 3.89
CA PRO A 272 7.83 -21.86 5.01
C PRO A 272 6.38 -22.31 5.27
N PHE A 273 5.40 -21.46 4.97
CA PHE A 273 3.98 -21.82 5.15
C PHE A 273 3.54 -22.83 4.08
N GLU A 274 3.94 -22.58 2.84
CA GLU A 274 3.61 -23.38 1.67
C GLU A 274 4.26 -24.77 1.76
N THR A 275 5.53 -24.80 2.14
CA THR A 275 6.29 -26.05 2.34
C THR A 275 5.93 -26.78 3.64
N GLY A 276 5.07 -26.21 4.50
CA GLY A 276 4.57 -26.84 5.72
C GLY A 276 5.59 -26.88 6.87
N VAL A 277 6.62 -26.04 6.81
CA VAL A 277 7.54 -25.75 7.92
C VAL A 277 6.84 -24.90 8.98
N ALA A 278 6.03 -23.93 8.56
CA ALA A 278 5.14 -23.15 9.41
C ALA A 278 3.69 -23.55 9.19
N VAL A 279 2.91 -23.61 10.26
CA VAL A 279 1.46 -23.88 10.17
C VAL A 279 0.60 -22.62 10.25
N TRP A 280 1.21 -21.47 10.56
CA TRP A 280 0.57 -20.17 10.71
C TRP A 280 1.38 -19.07 10.04
N ALA A 281 0.73 -18.24 9.22
CA ALA A 281 1.36 -17.11 8.53
C ALA A 281 0.37 -15.96 8.29
N PRO A 282 0.83 -14.70 8.28
CA PRO A 282 0.01 -13.60 7.78
C PRO A 282 -0.19 -13.76 6.26
N ILE A 283 -1.43 -13.62 5.79
CA ILE A 283 -1.83 -13.81 4.40
C ILE A 283 -2.52 -12.55 3.90
N GLY A 284 -2.03 -12.02 2.78
CA GLY A 284 -2.68 -10.96 2.02
C GLY A 284 -3.31 -11.48 0.73
N PRO A 285 -4.18 -10.71 0.06
CA PRO A 285 -4.83 -11.14 -1.18
C PRO A 285 -3.86 -11.53 -2.30
N TRP A 286 -2.67 -10.91 -2.33
CA TRP A 286 -1.60 -11.20 -3.29
C TRP A 286 -1.03 -12.61 -3.17
N THR A 287 -1.22 -13.29 -2.04
CA THR A 287 -0.77 -14.67 -1.85
C THR A 287 -1.55 -15.67 -2.71
N LEU A 288 -2.82 -15.38 -3.04
CA LEU A 288 -3.66 -16.33 -3.78
C LEU A 288 -3.22 -16.53 -5.23
N PRO A 289 -2.96 -15.48 -6.04
CA PRO A 289 -2.38 -15.67 -7.38
C PRO A 289 -1.02 -16.38 -7.32
N TYR A 290 -0.19 -16.05 -6.33
CA TYR A 290 1.10 -16.71 -6.14
C TYR A 290 0.95 -18.22 -5.91
N TRP A 291 0.01 -18.64 -5.07
CA TRP A 291 -0.28 -20.07 -4.87
C TRP A 291 -0.85 -20.72 -6.12
N GLN A 292 -1.74 -20.06 -6.85
CA GLN A 292 -2.27 -20.62 -8.11
C GLN A 292 -1.15 -20.95 -9.11
N GLU A 293 -0.10 -20.13 -9.15
CA GLU A 293 1.04 -20.33 -10.03
C GLU A 293 2.04 -21.37 -9.49
N LYS A 294 2.42 -21.28 -8.22
CA LYS A 294 3.56 -22.02 -7.66
C LYS A 294 3.20 -23.18 -6.72
N TYR A 295 2.04 -23.09 -6.06
CA TYR A 295 1.57 -24.05 -5.04
C TYR A 295 0.08 -24.38 -5.22
N PRO A 296 -0.34 -24.90 -6.39
CA PRO A 296 -1.75 -25.10 -6.73
C PRO A 296 -2.47 -26.12 -5.83
N GLU A 297 -1.72 -26.90 -5.05
CA GLU A 297 -2.23 -27.81 -4.03
C GLU A 297 -2.75 -27.11 -2.77
N LEU A 298 -2.37 -25.86 -2.52
CA LEU A 298 -2.83 -25.10 -1.34
C LEU A 298 -4.19 -24.46 -1.61
N LYS A 299 -5.25 -25.26 -1.48
CA LYS A 299 -6.62 -24.78 -1.69
C LYS A 299 -7.24 -24.27 -0.40
N VAL A 300 -7.80 -23.06 -0.48
CA VAL A 300 -8.55 -22.45 0.62
C VAL A 300 -9.85 -23.23 0.86
N GLY A 301 -10.10 -23.59 2.12
CA GLY A 301 -11.23 -24.42 2.55
C GLY A 301 -10.89 -25.93 2.60
N GLU A 302 -9.75 -26.35 2.05
CA GLU A 302 -9.27 -27.73 2.10
C GLU A 302 -7.99 -27.83 2.94
N GLN A 303 -6.83 -27.57 2.34
CA GLN A 303 -5.51 -27.63 2.99
C GLN A 303 -5.26 -26.40 3.87
N VAL A 304 -5.86 -25.26 3.50
CA VAL A 304 -5.65 -23.98 4.17
C VAL A 304 -6.96 -23.34 4.58
N VAL A 305 -7.03 -22.77 5.78
CA VAL A 305 -8.14 -21.91 6.21
C VAL A 305 -7.60 -20.55 6.66
N PHE A 306 -8.36 -19.49 6.37
CA PHE A 306 -8.03 -18.13 6.81
C PHE A 306 -8.89 -17.71 7.99
N THR A 307 -8.29 -17.00 8.93
CA THR A 307 -8.98 -16.44 10.10
C THR A 307 -8.58 -14.98 10.31
N PRO A 308 -9.41 -14.18 11.00
CA PRO A 308 -8.93 -13.00 11.69
C PRO A 308 -7.79 -13.35 12.68
N PRO A 309 -7.03 -12.35 13.15
CA PRO A 309 -6.04 -12.55 14.21
C PRO A 309 -6.67 -13.19 15.46
N PRO A 310 -5.97 -14.11 16.15
CA PRO A 310 -6.45 -14.64 17.42
C PRO A 310 -6.54 -13.52 18.48
N GLY A 311 -7.52 -13.63 19.37
CA GLY A 311 -7.76 -12.66 20.44
C GLY A 311 -7.11 -13.06 21.77
N ALA A 312 -6.94 -12.09 22.68
CA ALA A 312 -6.30 -12.31 23.98
C ALA A 312 -7.20 -12.97 25.05
N GLY A 313 -8.53 -13.00 24.88
CA GLY A 313 -9.46 -13.47 25.91
C GLY A 313 -10.22 -14.76 25.55
N ALA A 314 -10.56 -15.56 26.57
CA ALA A 314 -11.47 -16.71 26.50
C ALA A 314 -12.98 -16.32 26.49
N GLY A 315 -13.31 -15.05 26.23
CA GLY A 315 -14.69 -14.55 26.36
C GLY A 315 -14.96 -13.14 25.83
N GLY A 316 -14.06 -12.54 25.03
CA GLY A 316 -14.42 -11.38 24.20
C GLY A 316 -15.17 -11.87 22.96
N PRO A 317 -16.09 -11.09 22.36
CA PRO A 317 -16.86 -11.61 21.23
C PRO A 317 -15.87 -12.08 20.16
N ALA A 318 -16.12 -13.28 19.63
CA ALA A 318 -15.65 -13.70 18.31
C ALA A 318 -16.30 -12.84 17.21
N GLY A 319 -16.41 -11.53 17.44
CA GLY A 319 -16.80 -10.53 16.47
C GLY A 319 -15.65 -10.35 15.52
N ALA A 320 -15.96 -10.20 14.23
CA ALA A 320 -14.99 -10.00 13.17
C ALA A 320 -13.88 -9.03 13.62
N GLY A 321 -12.72 -9.57 14.01
CA GLY A 321 -11.62 -8.76 14.53
C GLY A 321 -11.28 -7.70 13.49
N LYS A 322 -11.26 -6.43 13.90
CA LYS A 322 -10.89 -5.34 12.99
C LYS A 322 -9.45 -5.60 12.54
N THR A 323 -9.28 -5.73 11.23
CA THR A 323 -7.95 -5.90 10.63
C THR A 323 -7.21 -4.57 10.62
N PHE A 324 -5.89 -4.60 10.38
CA PHE A 324 -5.09 -3.39 10.15
C PHE A 324 -5.76 -2.45 9.13
N ALA A 325 -6.30 -3.02 8.04
CA ALA A 325 -7.07 -2.29 7.04
C ALA A 325 -8.30 -1.58 7.64
N ALA A 326 -9.06 -2.23 8.53
CA ALA A 326 -10.21 -1.63 9.20
C ALA A 326 -9.82 -0.49 10.17
N ALA A 327 -8.65 -0.57 10.79
CA ALA A 327 -8.13 0.47 11.68
C ALA A 327 -7.51 1.67 10.93
N THR A 328 -7.00 1.47 9.71
CA THR A 328 -6.44 2.54 8.86
C THR A 328 -7.44 3.09 7.84
N GLY A 329 -8.75 3.07 8.15
CA GLY A 329 -9.79 3.69 7.31
C GLY A 329 -10.36 2.81 6.19
N GLY A 330 -9.93 1.56 6.07
CA GLY A 330 -10.45 0.56 5.14
C GLY A 330 -11.46 -0.39 5.79
N GLY A 331 -12.69 0.09 6.01
CA GLY A 331 -13.77 -0.73 6.56
C GLY A 331 -14.18 -1.87 5.62
N CYS A 332 -13.55 -3.04 5.74
CA CYS A 332 -14.05 -4.30 5.20
C CYS A 332 -14.43 -5.21 6.37
N ILE A 333 -15.71 -5.18 6.76
CA ILE A 333 -16.31 -6.22 7.60
C ILE A 333 -16.52 -7.45 6.70
N PRO A 334 -15.87 -8.60 6.96
CA PRO A 334 -16.16 -9.80 6.19
C PRO A 334 -17.60 -10.25 6.48
N GLN A 335 -18.48 -10.11 5.49
CA GLN A 335 -19.78 -10.77 5.51
C GLN A 335 -19.53 -12.29 5.49
N SER A 336 -20.02 -12.97 6.52
CA SER A 336 -20.02 -14.43 6.62
C SER A 336 -20.58 -15.05 5.34
N ALA A 337 -19.84 -16.01 4.77
CA ALA A 337 -20.23 -16.75 3.58
C ALA A 337 -21.54 -17.54 3.83
N GLY A 338 -22.68 -16.91 3.51
CA GLY A 338 -23.97 -17.57 3.31
C GLY A 338 -24.14 -17.80 1.81
N GLY A 339 -24.07 -19.06 1.39
CA GLY A 339 -24.15 -19.45 -0.02
C GLY A 339 -25.43 -18.99 -0.71
N GLY A 340 -25.28 -18.29 -1.82
CA GLY A 340 -26.37 -17.94 -2.73
C GLY A 340 -25.82 -17.45 -4.07
N LYS A 341 -25.67 -18.36 -5.04
CA LYS A 341 -25.31 -18.02 -6.42
C LYS A 341 -26.35 -17.05 -7.00
N LYS A 342 -25.98 -15.80 -7.27
CA LYS A 342 -26.67 -14.95 -8.26
C LYS A 342 -25.74 -14.74 -9.46
N ARG A 343 -26.26 -15.02 -10.66
CA ARG A 343 -25.55 -14.93 -11.94
C ARG A 343 -25.47 -13.46 -12.39
N ALA A 344 -24.43 -13.13 -13.13
CA ALA A 344 -24.30 -11.87 -13.86
C ALA A 344 -25.45 -11.77 -14.87
N GLY A 345 -26.37 -10.82 -14.64
CA GLY A 345 -27.60 -10.66 -15.42
C GLY A 345 -28.62 -9.76 -14.73
N ASP A 346 -28.57 -9.62 -13.41
CA ASP A 346 -29.51 -8.81 -12.64
C ASP A 346 -28.80 -7.74 -11.81
N LEU A 347 -28.43 -6.61 -12.43
CA LEU A 347 -28.42 -5.30 -11.77
C LEU A 347 -28.90 -4.25 -12.80
N PRO A 348 -29.85 -3.37 -12.41
CA PRO A 348 -30.42 -2.32 -13.26
C PRO A 348 -29.43 -1.19 -13.58
#